data_AF-A0A935RGU8-F1
#
_entry.id   AF-A0A935RGU8-F1
#
_cell.length_a   1.000
_cell.length_b   1.000
_cell.length_c   1.000
_cell.angle_alpha   90.00
_cell.angle_beta   90.00
_cell.angle_gamma   90.00
#
_symmetry.space_group_name_H-M   'P 1'
#
loop_
_entity.id
_entity.type
_entity.pdbx_description
1 polymer ?
#
loop_
_entity_poly.entity_id
_entity_poly.type
_entity_poly.pdbx_seq_one_letter_code
_entity_poly.pdbx_strand_id
1 'polypeptide(L)'
;MKVTEAVIRDLHVLVQADEASPDSQALVAAWLAEHPSFAEELSLSEALPAAPQLPPLSAGIEHRALRRTKRLLALRSWSMALGFVFTGLPLSVRGGEAGIRFLFIPSYMGIAAGSLVLGIAAWIVFVRVSRALRPVGF
;
A
#
# COMPACT_ATOMS: atom_id res chain seq x y z
N MET A 1 -4.35 17.46 -44.74
CA MET A 1 -4.90 16.95 -43.46
C MET A 1 -5.24 18.14 -42.59
N LYS A 2 -6.34 18.11 -41.83
CA LYS A 2 -6.65 19.16 -40.85
C LYS A 2 -6.10 18.70 -39.49
N VAL A 3 -5.11 19.41 -38.97
CA VAL A 3 -4.62 19.19 -37.61
C VAL A 3 -5.60 19.87 -36.65
N THR A 4 -6.05 19.13 -35.64
CA THR A 4 -7.00 19.65 -34.64
C THR A 4 -6.26 20.29 -33.47
N GLU A 5 -6.93 21.21 -32.79
CA GLU A 5 -6.43 21.87 -31.58
C GLU A 5 -5.96 20.86 -30.51
N ALA A 6 -6.69 19.76 -30.34
CA ALA A 6 -6.33 18.70 -29.39
C ALA A 6 -4.96 18.07 -29.70
N VAL A 7 -4.65 17.84 -30.98
CA VAL A 7 -3.36 17.29 -31.40
C VAL A 7 -2.23 18.28 -31.13
N ILE A 8 -2.46 19.58 -31.35
CA ILE A 8 -1.47 20.61 -31.04
C ILE A 8 -1.24 20.73 -29.53
N ARG A 9 -2.30 20.63 -28.72
CA ARG A 9 -2.21 20.62 -27.25
C ARG A 9 -1.35 19.45 -26.74
N ASP A 10 -1.56 18.26 -27.27
CA ASP A 10 -0.78 17.07 -26.90
C ASP A 10 0.69 17.21 -27.34
N LEU A 11 0.94 17.68 -28.56
CA LEU A 11 2.30 17.91 -29.07
C LEU A 11 3.02 19.03 -28.31
N HIS A 12 2.31 20.07 -27.85
CA HIS A 12 2.89 21.18 -27.10
C HIS A 12 3.55 20.70 -25.79
N VAL A 13 2.93 19.73 -25.11
CA VAL A 13 3.52 19.12 -23.89
C VAL A 13 4.84 18.43 -24.21
N LEU A 14 4.94 17.73 -25.34
CA LEU A 14 6.16 17.05 -25.77
C LEU A 14 7.24 18.06 -26.22
N VAL A 15 6.83 19.18 -26.83
CA VAL A 15 7.75 20.28 -27.20
C VAL A 15 8.34 20.92 -25.94
N GLN A 16 7.54 21.16 -24.91
CA GLN A 16 8.04 21.68 -23.62
C GLN A 16 8.98 20.73 -22.90
N ALA A 17 8.76 19.41 -23.04
CA ALA A 17 9.63 18.39 -22.48
C ALA A 17 10.95 18.20 -23.26
N ASP A 18 11.15 18.92 -24.38
CA ASP A 18 12.26 18.71 -25.33
C ASP A 18 12.33 17.27 -25.89
N GLU A 19 11.19 16.57 -25.89
CA GLU A 19 11.04 15.19 -26.39
C GLU A 19 10.41 15.14 -27.80
N ALA A 20 9.96 16.28 -28.34
CA ALA A 20 9.36 16.37 -29.66
C ALA A 20 10.41 16.38 -30.79
N SER A 21 10.08 15.73 -31.91
CA SER A 21 10.93 15.78 -33.12
C SER A 21 10.97 17.21 -33.72
N PRO A 22 12.03 17.56 -34.49
CA PRO A 22 12.14 18.89 -35.10
C PRO A 22 10.95 19.25 -36.00
N ASP A 23 10.40 18.27 -36.70
CA ASP A 23 9.22 18.43 -37.55
C ASP A 23 7.96 18.76 -36.74
N SER A 24 7.82 18.15 -35.56
CA SER A 24 6.69 18.41 -34.64
C SER A 24 6.80 19.79 -34.01
N GLN A 25 8.02 20.23 -33.68
CA GLN A 25 8.28 21.58 -33.18
C GLN A 25 7.90 22.64 -34.22
N ALA A 26 8.31 22.43 -35.49
CA ALA A 26 7.98 23.34 -36.59
C ALA A 26 6.47 23.39 -36.86
N LEU A 27 5.78 22.25 -36.78
CA LEU A 27 4.31 22.17 -36.92
C LEU A 27 3.58 22.98 -35.84
N VAL A 28 3.97 22.79 -34.57
CA VAL A 28 3.35 23.51 -33.44
C VAL A 28 3.61 25.01 -33.56
N ALA A 29 4.84 25.42 -33.91
CA ALA A 29 5.20 26.83 -34.10
C ALA A 29 4.40 27.48 -35.23
N ALA A 30 4.24 26.80 -36.37
CA ALA A 30 3.45 27.30 -37.50
C ALA A 30 1.96 27.45 -37.13
N TRP A 31 1.39 26.48 -36.41
CA TRP A 31 -0.01 26.52 -36.00
C TRP A 31 -0.29 27.61 -34.96
N LEU A 32 0.60 27.79 -33.98
CA LEU A 32 0.48 28.86 -32.98
C LEU A 32 0.62 30.26 -33.60
N ALA A 33 1.44 30.41 -34.64
CA ALA A 33 1.55 31.67 -35.39
C ALA A 33 0.24 32.02 -36.12
N GLU A 34 -0.50 31.02 -36.58
CA GLU A 34 -1.81 31.22 -37.22
C GLU A 34 -2.92 31.48 -36.19
N HIS A 35 -2.81 30.99 -34.94
CA HIS A 35 -3.86 31.02 -33.92
C HIS A 35 -3.37 31.65 -32.60
N PRO A 36 -3.15 32.98 -32.56
CA PRO A 36 -2.51 33.66 -31.42
C PRO A 36 -3.32 33.60 -30.12
N SER A 37 -4.66 33.52 -30.19
CA SER A 37 -5.51 33.38 -29.00
C SER A 37 -5.26 32.08 -28.24
N PHE A 38 -4.90 31.00 -28.96
CA PHE A 38 -4.58 29.72 -28.34
C PHE A 38 -3.21 29.73 -27.67
N ALA A 39 -2.25 30.49 -28.21
CA ALA A 39 -0.94 30.66 -27.59
C ALA A 39 -1.05 31.37 -26.22
N GLU A 40 -1.94 32.36 -26.09
CA GLU A 40 -2.21 33.01 -24.80
C GLU A 40 -2.79 32.03 -23.78
N GLU A 41 -3.77 31.20 -24.17
CA GLU A 41 -4.37 30.18 -23.28
C GLU A 41 -3.35 29.13 -22.79
N LEU A 42 -2.44 28.71 -23.66
CA LEU A 42 -1.36 27.78 -23.30
C LEU A 42 -0.38 28.42 -22.31
N SER A 43 0.02 29.67 -22.55
CA SER A 43 0.93 30.40 -21.65
C SER A 43 0.32 30.65 -20.25
N LEU A 44 -0.99 30.89 -20.17
CA LEU A 44 -1.71 31.00 -18.90
C LEU A 44 -1.80 29.66 -18.17
N SER A 45 -1.90 28.56 -18.92
CA SER A 45 -1.91 27.20 -18.35
C SER A 45 -0.53 26.79 -17.85
N GLU A 46 0.55 27.26 -18.48
CA GLU A 46 1.95 27.06 -18.04
C GLU A 46 2.28 27.85 -16.76
N ALA A 47 1.61 28.98 -16.53
CA ALA A 47 1.78 29.76 -15.31
C ALA A 47 1.22 29.07 -14.05
N LEU A 48 0.48 27.97 -14.21
CA LEU A 48 0.08 27.13 -13.08
C LEU A 48 1.32 26.42 -12.51
N PRO A 49 1.48 26.41 -11.18
CA PRO A 49 2.63 25.77 -10.55
C PRO A 49 2.72 24.32 -11.01
N ALA A 50 3.86 23.97 -11.60
CA ALA A 50 4.15 22.62 -12.05
C ALA A 50 3.77 21.62 -10.95
N ALA A 51 3.04 20.57 -11.35
CA ALA A 51 2.67 19.51 -10.42
C ALA A 51 3.93 19.04 -9.66
N PRO A 52 3.85 18.81 -8.34
CA PRO A 52 5.01 18.45 -7.55
C PRO A 52 5.68 17.24 -8.19
N GLN A 53 6.95 17.42 -8.58
CA GLN A 53 7.74 16.36 -9.18
C GLN A 53 7.72 15.16 -8.23
N LEU A 54 7.07 14.09 -8.67
CA LEU A 54 7.02 12.85 -7.89
C LEU A 54 8.46 12.36 -7.76
N PRO A 55 8.92 12.00 -6.55
CA PRO A 55 10.27 11.49 -6.37
C PRO A 55 10.47 10.29 -7.28
N PRO A 56 11.65 10.16 -7.94
CA PRO A 56 11.91 9.07 -8.86
C PRO A 56 11.68 7.74 -8.14
N LEU A 57 10.82 6.89 -8.74
CA LEU A 57 10.54 5.54 -8.26
C LEU A 57 11.84 4.74 -8.27
N SER A 58 12.55 4.71 -7.13
CA SER A 58 13.80 3.96 -7.04
C SER A 58 13.52 2.48 -7.31
N ALA A 59 14.27 1.89 -8.23
CA ALA A 59 14.22 0.47 -8.54
C ALA A 59 14.36 -0.32 -7.22
N GLY A 60 13.34 -1.13 -6.89
CA GLY A 60 13.30 -1.92 -5.66
C GLY A 60 12.39 -1.41 -4.54
N ILE A 61 11.65 -0.30 -4.73
CA ILE A 61 10.52 0.05 -3.83
C ILE A 61 9.47 -1.06 -3.86
N GLU A 62 9.11 -1.55 -5.03
CA GLU A 62 8.11 -2.63 -5.20
C GLU A 62 8.55 -3.91 -4.49
N HIS A 63 9.79 -4.36 -4.70
CA HIS A 63 10.32 -5.54 -4.02
C HIS A 63 10.37 -5.36 -2.49
N ARG A 64 10.74 -4.17 -2.00
CA ARG A 64 10.73 -3.87 -0.55
C ARG A 64 9.31 -3.86 0.01
N ALA A 65 8.36 -3.25 -0.69
CA ALA A 65 6.96 -3.24 -0.32
C ALA A 65 6.40 -4.67 -0.27
N LEU A 66 6.64 -5.47 -1.32
CA LEU A 66 6.20 -6.86 -1.38
C LEU A 66 6.79 -7.71 -0.24
N ARG A 67 8.10 -7.61 0.03
CA ARG A 67 8.73 -8.33 1.15
C ARG A 67 8.15 -7.91 2.50
N ARG A 68 7.92 -6.61 2.70
CA ARG A 68 7.32 -6.08 3.94
C ARG A 68 5.90 -6.64 4.13
N THR A 69 5.09 -6.62 3.08
CA THR A 69 3.71 -7.14 3.12
C THR A 69 3.70 -8.65 3.39
N LYS A 70 4.53 -9.43 2.70
CA LYS A 70 4.67 -10.88 2.95
C LYS A 70 5.04 -11.18 4.40
N ARG A 71 6.01 -10.44 4.97
CA ARG A 71 6.43 -10.61 6.36
C ARG A 71 5.32 -10.29 7.35
N LEU A 72 4.58 -9.19 7.13
CA LEU A 72 3.46 -8.82 7.98
C LEU A 72 2.32 -9.84 7.90
N LEU A 73 2.02 -10.37 6.71
CA LEU A 73 1.00 -11.40 6.54
C LEU A 73 1.39 -12.69 7.25
N ALA A 74 2.65 -13.12 7.12
CA ALA A 74 3.17 -14.28 7.85
C ALA A 74 3.09 -14.07 9.37
N LEU A 75 3.49 -12.89 9.87
CA LEU A 75 3.44 -12.57 11.30
C LEU A 75 2.00 -12.57 11.83
N ARG A 76 1.03 -12.09 11.04
CA ARG A 76 -0.41 -12.14 11.37
C ARG A 76 -0.90 -13.59 11.48
N SER A 77 -0.59 -14.43 10.50
CA SER A 77 -1.03 -15.83 10.51
C SER A 77 -0.40 -16.63 11.65
N TRP A 78 0.90 -16.45 11.89
CA TRP A 78 1.60 -17.11 12.99
C TRP A 78 1.11 -16.65 14.35
N SER A 79 0.93 -15.34 14.57
CA SER A 79 0.40 -14.82 15.84
C SER A 79 -1.03 -15.31 16.12
N MET A 80 -1.88 -15.41 15.10
CA MET A 80 -3.22 -15.98 15.22
C MET A 80 -3.17 -17.46 15.61
N ALA A 81 -2.37 -18.28 14.91
CA ALA A 81 -2.21 -19.70 15.23
C ALA A 81 -1.68 -19.90 16.65
N LEU A 82 -0.65 -19.13 17.04
CA LEU A 82 -0.07 -19.17 18.38
C LEU A 82 -1.11 -18.77 19.44
N GLY A 83 -1.89 -17.72 19.16
CA GLY A 83 -2.99 -17.27 20.01
C GLY A 83 -3.98 -18.40 20.29
N PHE A 84 -4.49 -19.06 19.24
CA PHE A 84 -5.41 -20.18 19.39
C PHE A 84 -4.83 -21.36 20.16
N VAL A 85 -3.58 -21.75 19.88
CA VAL A 85 -2.92 -22.86 20.58
C VAL A 85 -2.79 -22.55 22.06
N PHE A 86 -2.24 -21.38 22.40
CA PHE A 86 -1.95 -21.00 23.78
C PHE A 86 -3.20 -20.66 24.60
N THR A 87 -4.28 -20.19 23.97
CA THR A 87 -5.57 -20.04 24.66
C THR A 87 -6.35 -21.35 24.72
N GLY A 88 -6.26 -22.19 23.69
CA GLY A 88 -7.02 -23.46 23.58
C GLY A 88 -6.50 -24.56 24.51
N LEU A 89 -5.18 -24.64 24.72
CA LEU A 89 -4.53 -25.58 25.63
C LEU A 89 -5.08 -25.53 27.08
N PRO A 90 -5.13 -24.35 27.75
CA PRO A 90 -5.68 -24.24 29.09
C PRO A 90 -7.21 -24.27 29.12
N LEU A 91 -7.91 -23.89 28.04
CA LEU A 91 -9.38 -23.91 28.02
C LEU A 91 -9.98 -25.28 27.68
N SER A 92 -9.16 -26.27 27.32
CA SER A 92 -9.60 -27.65 27.15
C SER A 92 -9.83 -28.28 28.53
N VAL A 93 -11.05 -28.13 29.03
CA VAL A 93 -11.53 -28.70 30.29
C VAL A 93 -12.53 -29.81 30.02
N ARG A 94 -12.47 -30.87 30.82
CA ARG A 94 -13.45 -31.95 30.86
C ARG A 94 -14.18 -31.91 32.20
N GLY A 95 -15.50 -31.81 32.15
CA GLY A 95 -16.35 -32.01 33.33
C GLY A 95 -16.53 -33.49 33.64
N GLY A 96 -16.35 -33.88 34.90
CA GLY A 96 -16.65 -35.22 35.42
C GLY A 96 -17.19 -35.15 36.85
N GLU A 97 -17.62 -36.29 37.41
CA GLU A 97 -18.26 -36.38 38.73
C GLU A 97 -17.42 -35.84 39.91
N ALA A 98 -16.11 -35.66 39.71
CA ALA A 98 -15.16 -35.11 40.69
C ALA A 98 -14.75 -33.64 40.44
N GLY A 99 -15.41 -32.92 39.52
CA GLY A 99 -15.14 -31.51 39.20
C GLY A 99 -14.53 -31.26 37.82
N ILE A 100 -14.14 -30.00 37.56
CA ILE A 100 -13.53 -29.56 36.29
C ILE A 100 -12.06 -30.02 36.26
N ARG A 101 -11.70 -30.92 35.35
CA ARG A 101 -10.31 -31.34 35.11
C ARG A 101 -9.81 -30.78 33.78
N PHE A 102 -8.63 -30.16 33.79
CA PHE A 102 -7.93 -29.78 32.56
C PHE A 102 -7.51 -31.05 31.80
N LEU A 103 -7.81 -31.10 30.50
CA LEU A 103 -7.60 -32.28 29.65
C LEU A 103 -6.11 -32.52 29.34
N PHE A 104 -5.33 -31.45 29.20
CA PHE A 104 -3.93 -31.53 28.76
C PHE A 104 -2.90 -31.26 29.87
N ILE A 105 -3.29 -30.61 30.97
CA ILE A 105 -2.37 -30.25 32.05
C ILE A 105 -2.98 -30.74 33.38
N PRO A 106 -2.68 -31.97 33.81
CA PRO A 106 -3.08 -32.41 35.12
C PRO A 106 -2.24 -31.61 36.13
N SER A 107 -2.89 -30.76 36.93
CA SER A 107 -2.40 -30.20 38.20
C SER A 107 -1.34 -29.07 38.20
N TYR A 108 -0.78 -28.63 37.06
CA TYR A 108 0.19 -27.52 37.05
C TYR A 108 -0.44 -26.17 36.65
N MET A 109 -1.07 -25.49 37.62
CA MET A 109 -1.66 -24.14 37.44
C MET A 109 -0.67 -23.13 36.83
N GLY A 110 0.63 -23.26 37.13
CA GLY A 110 1.67 -22.37 36.58
C GLY A 110 1.83 -22.48 35.05
N ILE A 111 1.68 -23.68 34.48
CA ILE A 111 1.79 -23.89 33.02
C ILE A 111 0.57 -23.33 32.31
N ALA A 112 -0.63 -23.51 32.91
CA ALA A 112 -1.87 -22.93 32.39
C ALA A 112 -1.86 -21.39 32.45
N ALA A 113 -1.34 -20.80 33.53
CA ALA A 113 -1.16 -19.36 33.62
C ALA A 113 -0.13 -18.84 32.61
N GLY A 114 1.01 -19.53 32.48
CA GLY A 114 2.06 -19.19 31.51
C GLY A 114 1.60 -19.25 30.06
N SER A 115 0.82 -20.28 29.70
CA SER A 115 0.26 -20.40 28.35
C SER A 115 -0.76 -19.29 28.05
N LEU A 116 -1.63 -18.93 29.00
CA LEU A 116 -2.55 -17.80 28.82
C LEU A 116 -1.82 -16.47 28.60
N VAL A 117 -0.75 -16.20 29.36
CA VAL A 117 0.06 -14.99 29.17
C VAL A 117 0.67 -14.94 27.76
N LEU A 118 1.22 -16.07 27.28
CA LEU A 118 1.74 -16.18 25.91
C LEU A 118 0.63 -16.00 24.86
N GLY A 119 -0.56 -16.54 25.11
CA GLY A 119 -1.73 -16.36 24.25
C GLY A 119 -2.14 -14.89 24.15
N ILE A 120 -2.22 -14.18 25.28
CA ILE A 120 -2.52 -12.74 25.33
C ILE A 120 -1.46 -11.95 24.54
N ALA A 121 -0.17 -12.24 24.74
CA ALA A 121 0.90 -11.60 23.99
C ALA A 121 0.77 -11.83 22.48
N ALA A 122 0.44 -13.05 22.05
CA ALA A 122 0.20 -13.38 20.66
C ALA A 122 -0.99 -12.60 20.07
N TRP A 123 -2.10 -12.47 20.80
CA TRP A 123 -3.24 -11.65 20.39
C TRP A 123 -2.91 -10.16 20.27
N ILE A 124 -2.11 -9.62 21.19
CA ILE A 124 -1.64 -8.23 21.11
C ILE A 124 -0.84 -8.02 19.81
N VAL A 125 0.08 -8.92 19.50
CA VAL A 125 0.86 -8.89 18.25
C VAL A 125 -0.07 -8.97 17.04
N PHE A 126 -1.01 -9.91 17.04
CA PHE A 126 -2.00 -10.08 15.97
C PHE A 126 -2.80 -8.79 15.72
N VAL A 127 -3.31 -8.14 16.77
CA VAL A 127 -4.06 -6.88 16.65
C VAL A 127 -3.19 -5.77 16.09
N ARG A 128 -1.95 -5.62 16.58
CA ARG A 128 -1.03 -4.59 16.08
C ARG A 128 -0.71 -4.78 14.59
N VAL A 129 -0.39 -6.00 14.17
CA VAL A 129 -0.07 -6.32 12.77
C VAL A 129 -1.31 -6.17 11.89
N SER A 130 -2.48 -6.58 12.38
CA SER A 130 -3.75 -6.44 11.64
C SER A 130 -4.14 -4.97 11.44
N ARG A 131 -3.83 -4.09 12.40
CA ARG A 131 -4.02 -2.63 12.24
C ARG A 131 -3.03 -2.04 11.24
N ALA A 132 -1.78 -2.51 11.22
CA ALA A 132 -0.76 -2.08 10.28
C ALA A 132 -1.01 -2.55 8.83
N LEU A 133 -1.82 -3.60 8.64
CA LEU A 133 -2.21 -4.13 7.33
C LEU A 133 -3.52 -3.54 6.80
N ARG A 134 -4.24 -2.69 7.56
CA ARG A 134 -5.44 -2.05 7.03
C ARG A 134 -5.05 -1.16 5.86
N PRO A 135 -5.60 -1.40 4.65
CA PRO A 135 -5.37 -0.48 3.55
C PRO A 135 -5.93 0.88 3.97
N VAL A 136 -5.06 1.88 3.95
CA VAL A 136 -5.51 3.27 3.83
C VAL A 136 -6.18 3.30 2.47
N GLY A 137 -7.51 3.39 2.44
CA GLY A 137 -8.31 3.24 1.23
C GLY A 137 -7.84 4.17 0.12
N PHE A 138 -7.94 3.67 -1.12
CA PHE A 138 -7.91 4.50 -2.32
C PHE A 138 -9.14 5.41 -2.36
#